data_AF-A0A367ILJ5-F1
#
_entry.id   AF-A0A367ILJ5-F1
#
_cell.length_a   1.000
_cell.length_b   1.000
_cell.length_c   1.000
_cell.angle_alpha   90.00
_cell.angle_beta   90.00
_cell.angle_gamma   90.00
#
_symmetry.space_group_name_H-M   'P 1'
#
loop_
_entity.id
_entity.type
_entity.pdbx_description
1 polymer ?
#
loop_
_entity_poly.entity_id
_entity_poly.type
_entity_poly.pdbx_seq_one_letter_code
_entity_poly.pdbx_strand_id
1 'polypeptide(L)'
;VRTISHEPKRESNPTVLKSTQSEEFIELTSSFFFPMLGKVSDHKINILFMHIFDQPTGERVICAGGQNGEILLGFYDKDGKEIKTNAVKIFSPITSTLIFQPRSHDQTDELHLVVTCAIEQAI
;
A
#
# COMPACT_ATOMS: atom_id res chain seq x y z
N VAL A 1 48.46 -31.26 51.22
CA VAL A 1 47.65 -30.47 50.28
C VAL A 1 46.33 -31.19 50.06
N ARG A 2 45.21 -30.50 50.33
CA ARG A 2 43.77 -30.82 50.09
C ARG A 2 42.98 -30.21 51.27
N THR A 3 42.81 -28.89 51.30
CA THR A 3 41.85 -28.04 50.55
C THR A 3 40.43 -28.21 51.08
N ILE A 4 40.00 -27.19 51.83
CA ILE A 4 38.65 -26.92 52.32
C ILE A 4 37.76 -26.65 51.10
N SER A 5 36.55 -27.21 51.06
CA SER A 5 35.50 -26.77 50.12
C SER A 5 34.18 -26.58 50.87
N HIS A 6 33.82 -25.30 51.02
CA HIS A 6 32.50 -24.83 51.39
C HIS A 6 31.47 -25.27 50.34
N GLU A 7 30.36 -25.87 50.76
CA GLU A 7 29.15 -25.95 49.93
C GLU A 7 28.42 -24.59 49.99
N PRO A 8 28.10 -23.97 48.84
CA PRO A 8 27.22 -22.81 48.82
C PRO A 8 25.75 -23.26 48.80
N LYS A 9 24.92 -22.56 49.58
CA LYS A 9 23.46 -22.62 49.47
C LYS A 9 23.05 -22.30 48.03
N ARG A 10 22.26 -23.17 47.40
CA ARG A 10 21.58 -22.85 46.13
C ARG A 10 20.51 -21.80 46.39
N GLU A 11 20.83 -20.56 46.04
CA GLU A 11 19.83 -19.52 45.81
C GLU A 11 18.96 -19.93 44.62
N SER A 12 17.64 -19.85 44.79
CA SER A 12 16.67 -20.00 43.71
C SER A 12 16.79 -18.80 42.77
N ASN A 13 17.36 -19.01 41.58
CA ASN A 13 17.27 -18.04 40.50
C ASN A 13 15.78 -17.78 40.20
N PRO A 14 15.32 -16.51 40.16
CA PRO A 14 14.01 -16.23 39.61
C PRO A 14 14.07 -16.61 38.13
N THR A 15 13.29 -17.63 37.74
CA THR A 15 12.98 -17.88 36.35
C THR A 15 12.30 -16.62 35.83
N VAL A 16 13.06 -15.76 35.14
CA VAL A 16 12.50 -14.71 34.32
C VAL A 16 11.71 -15.44 33.24
N LEU A 17 10.42 -15.59 33.47
CA LEU A 17 9.44 -15.87 32.44
C LEU A 17 9.60 -14.73 31.44
N LYS A 18 10.41 -14.95 30.41
CA LYS A 18 10.25 -14.20 29.17
C LYS A 18 8.85 -14.55 28.71
N SER A 19 7.88 -13.71 29.04
CA SER A 19 6.61 -13.68 28.35
C SER A 19 6.98 -13.42 26.90
N THR A 20 7.02 -14.48 26.10
CA THR A 20 6.77 -14.41 24.67
C THR A 20 5.40 -13.77 24.55
N GLN A 21 5.35 -12.44 24.52
CA GLN A 21 4.22 -11.75 23.94
C GLN A 21 4.17 -12.31 22.52
N SER A 22 3.17 -13.13 22.24
CA SER A 22 2.83 -13.50 20.88
C SER A 22 2.53 -12.18 20.19
N GLU A 23 3.35 -11.82 19.19
CA GLU A 23 3.02 -10.73 18.30
C GLU A 23 1.73 -11.13 17.57
N GLU A 24 0.59 -10.63 18.06
CA GLU A 24 -0.70 -10.84 17.43
C GLU A 24 -0.83 -9.85 16.27
N PHE A 25 -1.06 -10.38 15.07
CA PHE A 25 -1.37 -9.55 13.90
C PHE A 25 -2.84 -9.13 13.97
N ILE A 26 -3.08 -7.83 13.92
CA ILE A 26 -4.43 -7.25 13.88
C ILE A 26 -4.71 -6.85 12.42
N GLU A 27 -5.85 -7.28 11.89
CA GLU A 27 -6.33 -6.80 10.61
C GLU A 27 -6.85 -5.36 10.75
N LEU A 28 -6.30 -4.45 9.95
CA LEU A 28 -6.75 -3.07 9.87
C LEU A 28 -7.37 -2.81 8.50
N THR A 29 -8.47 -2.06 8.47
CA THR A 29 -9.11 -1.69 7.22
C THR A 29 -8.21 -0.74 6.42
N SER A 30 -7.97 -1.06 5.16
CA SER A 30 -7.17 -0.24 4.26
C SER A 30 -7.73 1.17 4.06
N SER A 31 -9.05 1.36 4.19
CA SER A 31 -9.71 2.67 4.06
C SER A 31 -9.25 3.71 5.08
N PHE A 32 -8.69 3.29 6.22
CA PHE A 32 -8.09 4.21 7.20
C PHE A 32 -6.85 4.90 6.63
N PHE A 33 -6.04 4.18 5.86
CA PHE A 33 -4.78 4.66 5.29
C PHE A 33 -4.94 5.12 3.83
N PHE A 34 -5.87 4.50 3.10
CA PHE A 34 -6.13 4.70 1.68
C PHE A 34 -7.64 4.85 1.45
N PRO A 35 -8.24 6.02 1.74
CA PRO A 35 -9.68 6.25 1.59
C PRO A 35 -10.22 5.90 0.20
N MET A 36 -9.43 6.09 -0.87
CA MET A 36 -9.77 5.64 -2.22
C MET A 36 -10.09 4.13 -2.29
N LEU A 37 -9.38 3.28 -1.54
CA LEU A 37 -9.67 1.84 -1.49
C LEU A 37 -10.96 1.52 -0.72
N GLY A 38 -11.35 2.37 0.23
CA GLY A 38 -12.69 2.32 0.82
C GLY A 38 -13.77 2.51 -0.25
N LYS A 39 -13.62 3.53 -1.10
CA LYS A 39 -14.55 3.78 -2.22
C LYS A 39 -14.62 2.61 -3.19
N VAL A 40 -13.50 1.96 -3.48
CA VAL A 40 -13.45 0.73 -4.30
C VAL A 40 -14.33 -0.36 -3.70
N SER A 41 -14.18 -0.60 -2.38
CA SER A 41 -14.95 -1.62 -1.66
C SER A 41 -16.45 -1.29 -1.63
N ASP A 42 -16.80 -0.05 -1.25
CA ASP A 42 -18.19 0.41 -1.13
C ASP A 42 -18.95 0.29 -2.45
N HIS A 43 -18.29 0.61 -3.56
CA HIS A 43 -18.88 0.54 -4.91
C HIS A 43 -18.70 -0.83 -5.58
N LYS A 44 -18.08 -1.80 -4.89
CA LYS A 44 -17.81 -3.15 -5.40
C LYS A 44 -17.08 -3.14 -6.75
N ILE A 45 -16.11 -2.24 -6.89
CA ILE A 45 -15.34 -2.11 -8.12
C ILE A 45 -14.33 -3.25 -8.17
N ASN A 46 -14.43 -4.09 -9.20
CA ASN A 46 -13.46 -5.15 -9.46
C ASN A 46 -12.18 -4.54 -10.03
N ILE A 47 -11.17 -4.34 -9.17
CA ILE A 47 -9.85 -3.87 -9.59
C ILE A 47 -9.09 -5.01 -10.25
N LEU A 48 -8.61 -4.78 -11.47
CA LEU A 48 -7.74 -5.70 -12.20
C LEU A 48 -6.27 -5.32 -12.05
N PHE A 49 -5.98 -4.03 -11.95
CA PHE A 49 -4.62 -3.50 -11.89
C PHE A 49 -4.53 -2.36 -10.89
N MET A 50 -3.39 -2.27 -10.22
CA MET A 50 -3.05 -1.14 -9.36
C MET A 50 -1.58 -0.79 -9.58
N HIS A 51 -1.29 0.49 -9.76
CA HIS A 51 0.05 1.02 -9.86
C HIS A 51 0.25 2.09 -8.79
N ILE A 52 1.32 1.96 -8.01
CA ILE A 52 1.72 2.92 -6.98
C ILE A 52 2.98 3.62 -7.50
N PHE A 53 2.94 4.95 -7.52
CA PHE A 53 4.05 5.79 -7.92
C PHE A 53 4.44 6.70 -6.76
N ASP A 54 5.66 6.49 -6.25
CA ASP A 54 6.26 7.31 -5.20
C ASP A 54 7.16 8.37 -5.83
N GLN A 55 6.87 9.64 -5.55
CA GLN A 55 7.67 10.76 -6.00
C GLN A 55 8.90 10.93 -5.10
N PRO A 56 10.03 11.42 -5.64
CA PRO A 56 11.23 11.71 -4.83
C PRO A 56 11.00 12.71 -3.70
N THR A 57 10.00 13.56 -3.84
CA THR A 57 9.57 14.58 -2.87
C THR A 57 8.74 14.01 -1.71
N GLY A 58 8.34 12.73 -1.80
CA GLY A 58 7.64 11.98 -0.75
C GLY A 58 6.15 11.79 -1.00
N GLU A 59 5.55 12.53 -1.93
CA GLU A 59 4.17 12.35 -2.35
C GLU A 59 3.98 11.01 -3.08
N ARG A 60 2.76 10.48 -3.03
CA ARG A 60 2.39 9.21 -3.65
C ARG A 60 1.15 9.37 -4.51
N VAL A 61 1.13 8.66 -5.63
CA VAL A 61 -0.06 8.49 -6.46
C VAL A 61 -0.37 7.02 -6.62
N ILE A 62 -1.61 6.64 -6.34
CA ILE A 62 -2.14 5.30 -6.56
C ILE A 62 -3.14 5.38 -7.71
N CYS A 63 -2.91 4.62 -8.77
CA CYS A 63 -3.87 4.41 -9.85
C CYS A 63 -4.41 2.99 -9.76
N ALA A 64 -5.72 2.82 -9.87
CA ALA A 64 -6.36 1.52 -9.98
C ALA A 64 -7.25 1.47 -11.23
N GLY A 65 -7.13 0.37 -11.99
CA GLY A 65 -7.93 0.08 -13.17
C GLY A 65 -8.97 -1.00 -12.89
N GLY A 66 -10.23 -0.68 -13.12
CA GLY A 66 -11.38 -1.55 -12.92
C GLY A 66 -11.77 -2.33 -14.17
N GLN A 67 -12.41 -3.48 -13.96
CA GLN A 67 -12.89 -4.36 -15.02
C GLN A 67 -13.91 -3.71 -15.96
N ASN A 68 -14.66 -2.70 -15.50
CA ASN A 68 -15.69 -2.03 -16.29
C ASN A 68 -15.26 -0.63 -16.76
N GLY A 69 -13.95 -0.40 -16.86
CA GLY A 69 -13.38 0.85 -17.36
C GLY A 69 -13.24 1.95 -16.33
N GLU A 70 -13.38 1.66 -15.04
CA GLU A 70 -13.10 2.62 -13.96
C GLU A 70 -11.60 2.86 -13.82
N ILE A 71 -11.15 4.11 -13.92
CA ILE A 71 -9.81 4.55 -13.52
C ILE A 71 -9.98 5.35 -12.24
N LEU A 72 -9.32 4.91 -11.17
CA LEU A 72 -9.33 5.58 -9.88
C LEU A 72 -7.93 6.09 -9.57
N LEU A 73 -7.81 7.35 -9.18
CA LEU A 73 -6.56 7.98 -8.80
C LEU A 73 -6.68 8.52 -7.38
N GLY A 74 -5.79 8.10 -6.49
CA GLY A 74 -5.61 8.71 -5.17
C GLY A 74 -4.25 9.42 -5.12
N PHE A 75 -4.23 10.67 -4.69
CA PHE A 75 -3.04 11.47 -4.49
C PHE A 75 -2.84 11.68 -3.00
N TYR A 76 -1.63 11.43 -2.53
CA TYR A 76 -1.25 11.44 -1.13
C TYR A 76 -0.06 12.37 -0.95
N ASP A 77 -0.10 13.18 0.12
CA ASP A 77 1.07 13.95 0.52
C ASP A 77 2.14 13.06 1.19
N LYS A 78 3.28 13.67 1.50
CA LYS A 78 4.42 13.00 2.17
C LYS A 78 4.10 12.41 3.55
N ASP A 79 3.03 12.86 4.19
CA ASP A 79 2.57 12.36 5.49
C ASP A 79 1.60 11.18 5.32
N GLY A 80 1.32 10.77 4.07
CA GLY A 80 0.44 9.66 3.73
C GLY A 80 -1.04 10.04 3.75
N LYS A 81 -1.38 11.33 3.85
CA LYS A 81 -2.77 11.79 3.84
C LYS A 81 -3.25 11.95 2.40
N GLU A 82 -4.42 11.38 2.09
CA GLU A 82 -5.06 11.59 0.79
C GLU A 82 -5.48 13.06 0.64
N ILE A 83 -4.93 13.75 -0.34
CA ILE A 83 -5.22 15.16 -0.65
C ILE A 83 -6.21 15.32 -1.80
N LYS A 84 -6.31 14.31 -2.67
CA LYS A 84 -7.20 14.33 -3.84
C LYS A 84 -7.54 12.91 -4.28
N THR A 85 -8.80 12.69 -4.65
CA THR A 85 -9.22 11.50 -5.41
C THR A 85 -9.84 11.93 -6.72
N ASN A 86 -9.53 11.23 -7.81
CA ASN A 86 -10.27 11.33 -9.07
C ASN A 86 -10.79 9.95 -9.49
N ALA A 87 -11.94 9.93 -10.16
CA ALA A 87 -12.48 8.76 -10.82
C ALA A 87 -12.86 9.12 -12.25
N VAL A 88 -12.43 8.32 -13.21
CA VAL A 88 -12.75 8.47 -14.63
C VAL A 88 -13.34 7.15 -15.11
N LYS A 89 -14.29 7.20 -16.05
CA LYS A 89 -14.85 6.00 -16.67
C LYS A 89 -14.58 6.04 -18.17
N ILE A 90 -14.10 4.93 -18.70
CA ILE A 90 -13.92 4.71 -20.14
C ILE A 90 -14.85 3.59 -20.63
N PHE A 91 -15.01 3.48 -21.93
CA PHE A 91 -15.96 2.53 -22.56
C PHE A 91 -15.35 1.14 -22.83
N SER A 92 -14.31 0.74 -22.10
CA SER A 92 -13.60 -0.51 -22.34
C SER A 92 -12.99 -1.07 -21.05
N PRO A 93 -12.94 -2.41 -20.88
CA PRO A 93 -12.21 -3.02 -19.77
C PRO A 93 -10.74 -2.63 -19.77
N ILE A 94 -10.20 -2.25 -18.61
CA ILE A 94 -8.80 -1.88 -18.46
C ILE A 94 -7.94 -3.12 -18.30
N THR A 95 -6.88 -3.23 -19.09
CA THR A 95 -5.92 -4.34 -19.09
C THR A 95 -4.57 -3.98 -18.50
N SER A 96 -4.26 -2.70 -18.32
CA SER A 96 -3.16 -2.23 -17.47
C SER A 96 -3.23 -0.71 -17.26
N THR A 97 -2.57 -0.24 -16.21
CA THR A 97 -2.35 1.20 -15.95
C THR A 97 -0.90 1.43 -15.57
N LEU A 98 -0.27 2.47 -16.11
CA LEU A 98 1.09 2.89 -15.77
C LEU A 98 1.12 4.39 -15.51
N ILE A 99 1.62 4.79 -14.34
CA ILE A 99 1.90 6.18 -14.00
C ILE A 99 3.39 6.43 -14.23
N PHE A 100 3.73 7.54 -14.87
CA PHE A 100 5.11 7.96 -14.99
C PHE A 100 5.22 9.48 -15.02
N GLN A 101 6.41 9.95 -14.69
CA GLN A 101 6.78 11.35 -14.70
C GLN A 101 7.87 11.54 -15.76
N PRO A 102 7.64 12.34 -16.81
CA PRO A 102 8.65 12.62 -17.81
C PRO A 102 9.84 13.33 -17.18
N ARG A 103 11.05 12.98 -17.64
CA ARG A 103 12.26 13.76 -17.33
C ARG A 103 12.34 14.93 -18.30
N SER A 104 11.49 15.95 -18.15
CA SER A 104 11.68 17.24 -18.82
C SER A 104 12.13 18.28 -17.79
N HIS A 105 13.03 19.18 -18.19
CA HIS A 105 13.67 20.14 -17.28
C HIS A 105 12.70 21.21 -16.74
N ASP A 106 11.51 21.35 -17.34
CA ASP A 106 10.58 22.46 -17.09
C ASP A 106 9.21 22.05 -16.54
N GLN A 107 8.91 20.75 -16.42
CA GLN A 107 7.60 20.26 -15.95
C GLN A 107 7.77 19.15 -14.90
N THR A 108 8.36 19.51 -13.77
CA THR A 108 8.60 18.57 -12.67
C THR A 108 7.33 18.05 -12.01
N ASP A 109 6.16 18.64 -12.26
CA ASP A 109 4.95 18.31 -11.50
C ASP A 109 3.88 17.61 -12.37
N GLU A 110 4.16 17.36 -13.64
CA GLU A 110 3.21 16.73 -14.56
C GLU A 110 3.33 15.20 -14.53
N LEU A 111 2.25 14.54 -14.11
CA LEU A 111 2.14 13.08 -14.12
C LEU A 111 1.34 12.61 -15.33
N HIS A 112 1.88 11.61 -16.00
CA HIS A 112 1.24 10.98 -17.14
C HIS A 112 0.72 9.59 -16.77
N LEU A 113 -0.43 9.25 -17.34
CA LEU A 113 -1.07 7.96 -17.19
C LEU A 113 -1.21 7.31 -18.57
N VAL A 114 -0.69 6.10 -18.71
CA VAL A 114 -0.98 5.21 -19.85
C VAL A 114 -1.94 4.14 -19.38
N VAL A 115 -3.06 4.02 -20.08
CA VAL A 115 -4.08 3.01 -19.83
C VAL A 115 -4.21 2.15 -21.07
N THR A 116 -4.02 0.84 -20.92
CA THR A 116 -4.33 -0.12 -21.99
C THR A 116 -5.69 -0.73 -21.73
N CYS A 117 -6.44 -0.97 -22.79
CA CYS A 117 -7.81 -1.47 -22.70
C CYS A 117 -8.01 -2.61 -23.70
N ALA A 118 -8.88 -3.55 -23.34
CA ALA A 118 -9.39 -4.53 -24.29
C ALA A 118 -10.44 -3.86 -25.18
N ILE A 119 -10.27 -3.96 -26.49
CA ILE A 119 -11.29 -3.54 -27.46
C ILE A 119 -11.94 -4.82 -27.98
N GLU A 120 -13.22 -5.06 -27.64
CA GLU A 120 -14.01 -6.05 -28.37
C GLU A 120 -14.30 -5.46 -29.76
N GLN A 121 -13.84 -6.14 -30.81
CA GLN A 121 -14.33 -5.83 -32.15
C GLN A 121 -15.82 -6.15 -32.18
N ALA A 122 -16.67 -5.16 -32.44
CA ALA A 122 -18.05 -5.41 -32.84
C ALA A 122 -18.01 -6.18 -34.16
N ILE A 123 -18.50 -7.43 -34.13
CA ILE A 123 -18.70 -8.29 -35.31
C ILE A 123 -20.07 -8.00 -35.90
#